data_AF-A0A5N5SHH0-F1
#
_entry.id   AF-A0A5N5SHH0-F1
#
_cell.length_a   1.000
_cell.length_b   1.000
_cell.length_c   1.000
_cell.angle_alpha   90.00
_cell.angle_beta   90.00
_cell.angle_gamma   90.00
#
_symmetry.space_group_name_H-M   'P 1'
#
loop_
_entity.id
_entity.type
_entity.pdbx_description
1 polymer ?
#
loop_
_entity_poly.entity_id
_entity_poly.type
_entity_poly.pdbx_seq_one_letter_code
_entity_poly.pdbx_strand_id
1 'polypeptide(L)'
;MIFITFADQVYIQRICAVKTFENARSVLKFNLIGKFAMSCLIFFCGLVIYATYAGCDPMALGKIKKKDGIMPYYVMDKLSLIPGLPGLFVAAIIGAALSTCCRNSLSLD
;
A
#
# COMPACT_ATOMS: atom_id res chain seq x y z
N MET A 1 -11.73 -2.08 -8.39
CA MET A 1 -10.71 -1.12 -7.89
C MET A 1 -10.50 0.07 -8.82
N ILE A 2 -10.36 -0.11 -10.15
CA ILE A 2 -10.24 0.98 -11.13
C ILE A 2 -11.50 1.87 -11.18
N PHE A 3 -12.71 1.27 -11.22
CA PHE A 3 -13.98 2.01 -11.27
C PHE A 3 -14.20 2.95 -10.06
N ILE A 4 -13.82 2.50 -8.86
CA ILE A 4 -13.87 3.32 -7.63
C ILE A 4 -12.92 4.51 -7.72
N THR A 5 -11.77 4.34 -8.37
CA THR A 5 -10.78 5.42 -8.52
C THR A 5 -11.28 6.50 -9.49
N PHE A 6 -12.11 6.12 -10.48
CA PHE A 6 -12.76 7.07 -11.40
C PHE A 6 -13.99 7.76 -10.79
N ALA A 7 -14.61 7.20 -9.75
CA ALA A 7 -15.69 7.87 -9.02
C ALA A 7 -15.17 8.89 -8.00
N ASP A 8 -13.87 8.87 -7.71
CA ASP A 8 -13.24 9.78 -6.75
C ASP A 8 -12.98 11.15 -7.40
N GLN A 9 -13.65 12.17 -6.86
CA GLN A 9 -13.63 13.54 -7.39
C GLN A 9 -12.21 14.12 -7.50
N VAL A 10 -11.35 13.85 -6.51
CA VAL A 10 -9.97 14.35 -6.48
C VAL A 10 -9.14 13.71 -7.59
N TYR A 11 -9.40 12.44 -7.89
CA TYR A 11 -8.70 11.71 -8.94
C TYR A 11 -9.08 12.21 -10.33
N ILE A 12 -10.37 12.47 -10.59
CA ILE A 12 -10.84 13.07 -11.85
C ILE A 12 -10.21 14.45 -12.03
N GLN A 13 -10.26 15.30 -11.00
CA GLN A 13 -9.71 16.66 -11.08
C GLN A 13 -8.21 16.67 -11.42
N ARG A 14 -7.43 15.74 -10.85
CA ARG A 14 -6.00 15.58 -11.16
C ARG A 14 -5.75 15.14 -12.60
N ILE A 15 -6.60 14.28 -13.14
CA ILE A 15 -6.50 13.83 -14.54
C ILE A 15 -6.86 14.98 -15.49
N CYS A 16 -7.89 15.77 -15.19
CA CYS A 16 -8.29 16.91 -16.03
C CYS A 16 -7.29 18.08 -16.01
N ALA A 17 -6.46 18.20 -14.97
CA ALA A 17 -5.44 19.25 -14.85
C ALA A 17 -4.21 19.04 -15.75
N VAL A 18 -4.06 17.87 -16.38
CA VAL A 18 -2.92 17.59 -17.27
C VAL A 18 -3.15 18.24 -18.65
N LYS A 19 -2.15 18.96 -19.16
CA LYS A 19 -2.27 19.74 -20.41
C LYS A 19 -2.41 18.89 -21.70
N THR A 20 -2.05 17.61 -21.67
CA THR A 20 -1.93 16.79 -22.89
C THR A 20 -2.49 15.38 -22.69
N PHE A 21 -3.33 14.91 -23.62
CA PHE A 21 -3.97 13.60 -23.60
C PHE A 21 -2.98 12.42 -23.59
N GLU A 22 -1.86 12.53 -24.30
CA GLU A 22 -0.82 11.48 -24.35
C GLU A 22 -0.14 11.30 -22.99
N ASN A 23 0.20 12.41 -22.32
CA ASN A 23 0.78 12.39 -20.99
C ASN A 23 -0.23 11.87 -19.95
N ALA A 24 -1.50 12.25 -20.06
CA ALA A 24 -2.58 11.72 -19.23
C ALA A 24 -2.63 10.19 -19.26
N ARG A 25 -2.53 9.61 -20.46
CA ARG A 25 -2.59 8.16 -20.68
C ARG A 25 -1.36 7.44 -20.11
N SER A 26 -0.18 8.03 -20.24
CA SER A 26 1.06 7.48 -19.67
C SER A 26 1.03 7.48 -18.15
N VAL A 27 0.61 8.58 -17.53
CA VAL A 27 0.46 8.72 -16.07
C VAL A 27 -0.57 7.72 -15.54
N LEU A 28 -1.69 7.51 -16.23
CA LEU A 28 -2.70 6.53 -15.84
C LEU A 28 -2.14 5.09 -15.86
N LYS A 29 -1.38 4.73 -16.91
CA LYS A 29 -0.72 3.42 -17.00
C LYS A 29 0.27 3.20 -15.87
N PHE A 30 1.07 4.21 -15.52
CA PHE A 30 2.01 4.13 -14.40
C PHE A 30 1.30 4.00 -13.05
N ASN A 31 0.21 4.74 -12.83
CA ASN A 31 -0.60 4.58 -11.62
C ASN A 31 -1.21 3.18 -11.52
N LEU A 32 -1.64 2.62 -12.65
CA LEU A 32 -2.20 1.27 -12.71
C LEU A 32 -1.13 0.20 -12.40
N ILE A 33 0.06 0.30 -13.00
CA ILE A 33 1.15 -0.66 -12.75
C ILE A 33 1.58 -0.62 -11.28
N GLY A 34 1.67 0.58 -10.69
CA GLY A 34 1.99 0.76 -9.27
C GLY A 34 0.95 0.12 -8.35
N LYS A 35 -0.35 0.32 -8.62
CA LYS A 35 -1.42 -0.34 -7.86
C LYS A 35 -1.38 -1.86 -7.98
N PHE A 36 -1.13 -2.38 -9.17
CA PHE A 36 -1.05 -3.82 -9.40
C PHE A 36 0.14 -4.43 -8.65
N ALA A 37 1.32 -3.83 -8.75
CA ALA A 37 2.52 -4.27 -8.04
C ALA A 37 2.33 -4.30 -6.52
N MET A 38 1.74 -3.24 -5.95
CA MET A 38 1.41 -3.20 -4.51
C MET A 38 0.42 -4.30 -4.12
N SER A 39 -0.60 -4.56 -4.93
CA SER A 39 -1.55 -5.65 -4.68
C SER A 39 -0.85 -7.01 -4.69
N CYS A 40 0.02 -7.27 -5.67
CA CYS A 40 0.78 -8.52 -5.73
C CYS A 40 1.63 -8.71 -4.47
N LEU A 41 2.34 -7.66 -4.03
CA LEU A 41 3.13 -7.71 -2.80
C LEU A 41 2.28 -8.06 -1.56
N ILE A 42 1.09 -7.47 -1.43
CA ILE A 42 0.16 -7.78 -0.33
C ILE A 42 -0.32 -9.24 -0.42
N PHE A 43 -0.66 -9.73 -1.61
CA PHE A 43 -1.06 -11.12 -1.82
C PHE A 43 0.06 -12.10 -1.49
N PHE A 44 1.28 -11.86 -1.97
CA PHE A 44 2.45 -12.68 -1.62
C PHE A 44 2.71 -12.65 -0.11
N CYS A 45 2.62 -11.49 0.53
CA CYS A 45 2.76 -11.38 1.98
C CYS A 45 1.68 -12.19 2.72
N GLY A 46 0.42 -12.11 2.30
CA GLY A 46 -0.68 -12.89 2.86
C GLY A 46 -0.52 -14.39 2.66
N LEU A 47 -0.05 -14.82 1.48
CA LEU A 47 0.23 -16.21 1.16
C LEU A 47 1.38 -16.78 2.02
N VAL A 48 2.43 -15.99 2.24
CA VAL A 48 3.59 -16.39 3.05
C VAL A 48 3.23 -16.46 4.54
N ILE A 49 2.40 -15.52 5.04
CA ILE A 49 1.78 -15.61 6.37
C ILE A 49 0.97 -16.90 6.47
N TYR A 50 0.07 -17.16 5.51
CA TYR A 50 -0.76 -18.36 5.50
C TYR A 50 0.09 -19.65 5.50
N ALA A 51 1.12 -19.73 4.66
CA ALA A 51 2.02 -20.89 4.58
C ALA A 51 2.87 -21.08 5.86
N THR A 52 3.27 -19.99 6.52
CA THR A 52 4.08 -20.06 7.76
C THR A 52 3.23 -20.46 8.97
N TYR A 53 1.95 -20.06 9.00
CA TYR A 53 1.03 -20.35 10.10
C TYR A 53 0.27 -21.66 9.91
N ALA A 54 0.38 -22.33 8.75
CA ALA A 54 -0.27 -23.61 8.50
C ALA A 54 0.23 -24.78 9.38
N GLY A 55 1.41 -24.64 10.02
CA GLY A 55 2.02 -25.70 10.83
C GLY A 55 2.17 -25.42 12.33
N CYS A 56 2.17 -24.16 12.76
CA CYS A 56 2.25 -23.80 14.19
C CYS A 56 1.88 -22.33 14.34
N ASP A 57 0.76 -22.03 15.00
CA ASP A 57 0.22 -20.68 15.17
C ASP A 57 1.00 -19.84 16.21
N PRO A 58 1.75 -18.78 15.83
CA PRO A 58 2.18 -17.77 16.77
C PRO A 58 1.03 -16.84 17.25
N MET A 59 -0.22 -17.05 16.78
CA MET A 59 -1.43 -16.55 17.44
C MET A 59 -1.70 -17.29 18.77
N ALA A 60 -1.35 -18.58 18.88
CA ALA A 60 -1.52 -19.37 20.11
C ALA A 60 -0.37 -19.13 21.12
N LEU A 61 0.80 -18.66 20.66
CA LEU A 61 1.99 -18.42 21.49
C LEU A 61 1.93 -17.10 22.30
N GLY A 62 0.83 -16.34 22.24
CA GLY A 62 0.59 -15.19 23.12
C GLY A 62 1.45 -13.94 22.88
N LYS A 63 2.27 -13.91 21.82
CA LYS A 63 3.14 -12.75 21.51
C LYS A 63 2.44 -11.59 20.80
N ILE A 64 1.21 -11.77 20.32
CA ILE A 64 0.49 -10.76 19.52
C ILE A 64 -0.91 -10.52 20.09
N LYS A 65 -1.08 -9.37 20.74
CA LYS A 65 -2.30 -8.96 21.47
C LYS A 65 -3.37 -8.30 20.58
N LYS A 66 -3.03 -7.96 19.33
CA LYS A 66 -3.93 -7.30 18.34
C LYS A 66 -3.65 -7.79 16.91
N LYS A 67 -4.70 -8.22 16.20
CA LYS A 67 -4.64 -8.68 14.80
C LYS A 67 -4.13 -7.59 13.84
N ASP A 68 -4.36 -6.31 14.13
CA ASP A 68 -3.98 -5.19 13.23
C ASP A 68 -2.46 -4.92 13.13
N GLY A 69 -1.67 -5.35 14.13
CA GLY A 69 -0.21 -5.13 14.15
C GLY A 69 0.60 -6.29 13.58
N ILE A 70 -0.05 -7.40 13.20
CA ILE A 70 0.63 -8.62 12.76
C ILE A 70 1.34 -8.41 11.43
N MET A 71 0.76 -7.60 10.56
CA MET A 71 1.23 -7.37 9.20
C MET A 71 2.54 -6.58 9.17
N PRO A 72 2.68 -5.40 9.82
CA PRO A 72 3.96 -4.70 9.88
C PRO A 72 5.05 -5.48 10.62
N TYR A 73 4.72 -6.24 11.66
CA TYR A 73 5.68 -7.07 12.39
C TYR A 73 6.21 -8.23 11.52
N TYR A 74 5.32 -8.88 10.78
CA TYR A 74 5.68 -9.99 9.89
C TYR A 74 6.49 -9.54 8.67
N VAL A 75 6.17 -8.37 8.11
CA VAL A 75 6.95 -7.74 7.02
C VAL A 75 8.38 -7.39 7.50
N MET A 76 8.56 -6.97 8.75
CA MET A 76 9.89 -6.68 9.27
C MET A 76 10.72 -7.94 9.56
N ASP A 77 10.09 -9.04 9.98
CA ASP A 77 10.79 -10.28 10.36
C ASP A 77 11.12 -11.17 9.14
N LYS A 78 10.15 -11.41 8.24
CA LYS A 78 10.29 -12.38 7.14
C LYS A 78 10.68 -11.75 5.81
N LEU A 79 10.28 -10.50 5.55
CA LEU A 79 10.65 -9.78 4.33
C LEU A 79 12.05 -9.14 4.42
N SER A 80 12.71 -9.19 5.58
CA SER A 80 14.14 -8.89 5.74
C SER A 80 15.04 -9.81 4.91
N LEU A 81 14.53 -10.98 4.51
CA LEU A 81 15.21 -11.90 3.59
C LEU A 81 15.43 -11.29 2.19
N ILE A 82 14.63 -10.29 1.80
CA ILE A 82 14.76 -9.54 0.55
C ILE A 82 15.15 -8.09 0.92
N PRO A 83 16.44 -7.73 0.93
CA PRO A 83 16.88 -6.40 1.31
C PRO A 83 16.28 -5.36 0.37
N GLY A 84 15.50 -4.42 0.93
CA GLY A 84 14.84 -3.31 0.20
C GLY A 84 13.31 -3.30 0.31
N LEU A 85 12.67 -4.47 0.43
CA LEU A 85 11.21 -4.57 0.52
C LEU A 85 10.62 -3.98 1.82
N PRO A 86 11.22 -4.20 3.01
CA PRO A 86 10.75 -3.59 4.26
C PRO A 86 10.89 -2.05 4.24
N GLY A 87 11.98 -1.55 3.65
CA GLY A 87 12.23 -0.12 3.48
C GLY A 87 11.20 0.55 2.58
N LEU A 88 10.83 -0.11 1.46
CA LEU A 88 9.77 0.36 0.58
C LEU A 88 8.41 0.41 1.27
N PHE A 89 8.10 -0.59 2.11
CA PHE A 89 6.85 -0.63 2.88
C PHE A 89 6.76 0.52 3.90
N VAL A 90 7.82 0.77 4.66
CA VAL A 90 7.86 1.90 5.61
C VAL A 90 7.78 3.24 4.87
N ALA A 91 8.54 3.40 3.78
CA ALA A 91 8.48 4.61 2.97
C ALA A 91 7.07 4.87 2.40
N ALA A 92 6.36 3.82 1.97
CA ALA A 92 5.00 3.92 1.49
C ALA A 92 4.02 4.34 2.59
N ILE A 93 4.13 3.78 3.80
CA ILE A 93 3.28 4.16 4.95
C ILE A 93 3.52 5.62 5.33
N ILE A 94 4.79 6.02 5.46
CA ILE A 94 5.15 7.40 5.80
C ILE A 94 4.65 8.36 4.72
N GLY A 95 4.80 8.00 3.43
CA GLY A 95 4.28 8.79 2.32
C GLY A 95 2.75 8.91 2.32
N ALA A 96 2.03 7.84 2.65
CA ALA A 96 0.57 7.83 2.76
C ALA A 96 0.06 8.67 3.95
N ALA A 97 0.74 8.58 5.09
CA ALA A 97 0.44 9.39 6.27
C ALA A 97 0.68 10.88 5.97
N LEU A 98 1.85 11.22 5.44
CA LEU A 98 2.22 12.59 5.08
C LEU A 98 1.24 13.21 4.08
N SER A 99 0.88 12.49 3.02
CA SER A 99 -0.06 13.00 2.02
C SER A 99 -1.48 13.23 2.57
N THR A 100 -1.88 12.49 3.61
CA THR A 100 -3.14 12.73 4.32
C THR A 100 -3.04 13.94 5.24
N CYS A 101 -1.95 14.04 6.01
CA CYS A 101 -1.67 15.20 6.86
C CYS A 101 -1.65 16.49 6.03
N CYS A 102 -0.89 16.54 4.93
CA CYS A 102 -0.83 17.71 4.06
C CYS A 102 -2.21 18.10 3.49
N ARG A 103 -3.04 17.13 3.08
CA ARG A 103 -4.41 17.42 2.62
C ARG A 103 -5.28 18.01 3.73
N ASN A 104 -5.18 17.49 4.95
CA ASN A 104 -5.98 17.95 6.07
C ASN A 104 -5.49 19.31 6.62
N SER A 105 -4.19 19.59 6.54
CA SER A 105 -3.63 20.90 6.89
C SER A 105 -4.05 21.99 5.90
N LEU A 106 -4.15 21.66 4.60
CA LEU A 106 -4.63 22.61 3.57
C LEU A 106 -6.13 22.92 3.65
N SER A 107 -6.92 22.15 4.40
CA SER A 107 -8.37 22.35 4.56
C SER A 107 -8.75 23.14 5.81
N LEU A 108 -7.76 23.56 6.63
CA LEU A 108 -7.95 24.34 7.85
C LEU A 108 -7.51 25.81 7.71
N ASP A 109 -7.00 26.20 6.54
CA ASP A 109 -6.83 27.57 6.03
C ASP A 109 -7.86 27.83 4.91
#